data_AF-A0A925TYZ8-F1
#
_entry.id   AF-A0A925TYZ8-F1
#
_cell.length_a   1.000
_cell.length_b   1.000
_cell.length_c   1.000
_cell.angle_alpha   90.00
_cell.angle_beta   90.00
_cell.angle_gamma   90.00
#
_symmetry.space_group_name_H-M   'P 1'
#
loop_
_entity.id
_entity.type
_entity.pdbx_description
1 polymer ?
#
loop_
_entity_poly.entity_id
_entity_poly.type
_entity_poly.pdbx_seq_one_letter_code
_entity_poly.pdbx_strand_id
1 'polypeptide(L)'
;MKSTLFTLAMVFALSGCKQLTEQTSDISINNQYRISIPASLNKMDDLNEEASLQYGNGLQEFYIIVIDETKQSWKEAVDQYGAIIDSTLTNSFESYRNYLMGGFKENVVNSNFKNTTPITINNMNGYLYEVEGKVSGSDIYFYYTFIEGKEHFYQLMSWTMKDRKDKYKEQMVAMTNSFAEI
;
A
#
# COMPACT_ATOMS: atom_id res chain seq x y z
N MET A 1 14.72 -61.92 30.43
CA MET A 1 14.11 -61.55 29.15
C MET A 1 13.09 -60.44 29.37
N LYS A 2 13.37 -59.27 28.77
CA LYS A 2 12.46 -58.18 28.36
C LYS A 2 11.56 -57.50 29.41
N SER A 3 12.14 -56.47 30.03
CA SER A 3 11.41 -55.29 30.54
C SER A 3 10.72 -54.59 29.36
N THR A 4 9.43 -54.32 29.46
CA THR A 4 8.68 -53.55 28.45
C THR A 4 8.41 -52.16 29.01
N LEU A 5 9.17 -51.18 28.53
CA LEU A 5 9.06 -49.76 28.86
C LEU A 5 7.87 -49.19 28.07
N PHE A 6 6.81 -48.77 28.75
CA PHE A 6 5.67 -48.09 28.13
C PHE A 6 6.00 -46.60 28.03
N THR A 7 6.49 -46.15 26.88
CA THR A 7 6.75 -44.73 26.62
C THR A 7 5.43 -44.04 26.24
N LEU A 8 4.91 -43.21 27.14
CA LEU A 8 3.74 -42.37 26.89
C LEU A 8 4.15 -41.23 25.93
N ALA A 9 3.81 -41.36 24.66
CA ALA A 9 4.02 -40.32 23.67
C ALA A 9 3.04 -39.16 23.93
N MET A 10 3.53 -38.09 24.54
CA MET A 10 2.79 -36.83 24.70
C MET A 10 2.75 -36.11 23.34
N VAL A 11 1.63 -36.28 22.64
CA VAL A 11 1.32 -35.53 21.42
C VAL A 11 1.07 -34.07 21.83
N PHE A 12 2.09 -33.22 21.70
CA PHE A 12 1.90 -31.78 21.70
C PHE A 12 1.12 -31.41 20.44
N ALA A 13 -0.19 -31.28 20.56
CA ALA A 13 -1.00 -30.55 19.60
C ALA A 13 -0.47 -29.11 19.59
N LEU A 14 0.33 -28.77 18.58
CA LEU A 14 0.61 -27.39 18.23
C LEU A 14 -0.72 -26.80 17.76
N SER A 15 -1.48 -26.27 18.72
CA SER A 15 -2.62 -25.40 18.47
C SER A 15 -2.09 -24.25 17.64
N GLY A 16 -2.30 -24.33 16.32
CA GLY A 16 -2.00 -23.24 15.41
C GLY A 16 -2.66 -21.99 15.99
N CYS A 17 -1.84 -21.00 16.30
CA CYS A 17 -2.31 -19.69 16.70
C CYS A 17 -3.15 -19.19 15.52
N LYS A 18 -4.48 -19.33 15.60
CA LYS A 18 -5.39 -18.59 14.73
C LYS A 18 -5.16 -17.13 15.11
N GLN A 19 -4.26 -16.49 14.38
CA GLN A 19 -4.06 -15.05 14.45
C GLN A 19 -5.44 -14.45 14.24
N LEU A 20 -5.99 -13.83 15.29
CA LEU A 20 -7.31 -13.22 15.26
C LEU A 20 -7.28 -12.22 14.12
N THR A 21 -7.86 -12.61 12.99
CA THR A 21 -7.88 -11.77 11.80
C THR A 21 -8.84 -10.65 12.12
N GLU A 22 -8.32 -9.43 12.15
CA GLU A 22 -9.14 -8.24 12.40
C GLU A 22 -10.28 -8.21 11.37
N GLN A 23 -11.48 -7.86 11.83
CA GLN A 23 -12.60 -7.70 10.92
C GLN A 23 -12.30 -6.58 9.92
N THR A 24 -12.62 -6.82 8.65
CA THR A 24 -12.50 -5.83 7.57
C THR A 24 -13.88 -5.46 7.03
N SER A 25 -13.98 -4.26 6.45
CA SER A 25 -15.14 -3.80 5.68
C SER A 25 -14.72 -3.48 4.25
N ASP A 26 -15.49 -3.94 3.27
CA ASP A 26 -15.26 -3.59 1.87
C ASP A 26 -15.82 -2.19 1.60
N ILE A 27 -14.93 -1.26 1.27
CA ILE A 27 -15.28 0.11 0.90
C ILE A 27 -15.24 0.20 -0.62
N SER A 28 -16.34 0.69 -1.22
CA SER A 28 -16.41 0.97 -2.66
C SER A 28 -16.44 2.47 -2.89
N ILE A 29 -15.62 2.95 -3.83
CA ILE A 29 -15.52 4.37 -4.18
C ILE A 29 -16.06 4.55 -5.60
N ASN A 30 -17.09 5.38 -5.75
CA ASN A 30 -17.69 5.82 -7.02
C ASN A 30 -18.03 4.70 -8.02
N ASN A 31 -18.26 3.47 -7.56
CA ASN A 31 -18.41 2.28 -8.40
C ASN A 31 -17.23 2.08 -9.39
N GLN A 32 -16.04 2.55 -9.01
CA GLN A 32 -14.81 2.50 -9.78
C GLN A 32 -13.85 1.45 -9.22
N TYR A 33 -13.70 1.42 -7.89
CA TYR A 33 -12.90 0.40 -7.23
C TYR A 33 -13.45 0.07 -5.85
N ARG A 34 -12.95 -1.03 -5.29
CA ARG A 34 -13.14 -1.43 -3.91
C ARG A 34 -11.84 -1.85 -3.23
N ILE A 35 -11.81 -1.71 -1.92
CA ILE A 35 -10.71 -2.14 -1.06
C ILE A 35 -11.25 -2.54 0.32
N SER A 36 -10.68 -3.58 0.93
CA SER A 36 -11.01 -3.99 2.29
C SER A 36 -10.20 -3.19 3.30
N ILE A 37 -10.89 -2.54 4.24
CA ILE A 37 -10.27 -1.70 5.29
C ILE A 37 -10.47 -2.35 6.67
N PRO A 38 -9.43 -2.45 7.51
CA PRO A 38 -9.56 -2.94 8.89
C PRO A 38 -10.49 -2.07 9.75
N ALA A 39 -11.28 -2.70 10.62
CA ALA A 39 -12.25 -2.03 11.47
C ALA A 39 -11.63 -1.02 12.46
N SER A 40 -10.33 -1.12 12.74
CA SER A 40 -9.59 -0.16 13.56
C SER A 40 -9.29 1.17 12.87
N LEU A 41 -9.40 1.23 11.53
CA LEU A 41 -9.20 2.46 10.78
C LEU A 41 -10.52 3.20 10.59
N ASN A 42 -10.50 4.51 10.84
CA ASN A 42 -11.64 5.39 10.68
C ASN A 42 -11.45 6.26 9.45
N LYS A 43 -12.55 6.63 8.80
CA LYS A 43 -12.53 7.57 7.68
C LYS A 43 -11.93 8.90 8.15
N MET A 44 -11.08 9.48 7.31
CA MET A 44 -10.44 10.79 7.50
C MET A 44 -10.65 11.64 6.24
N ASP A 45 -10.40 12.94 6.33
CA ASP A 45 -10.53 13.90 5.21
C ASP A 45 -9.37 14.91 5.14
N ASP A 46 -8.34 14.72 5.97
CA ASP A 46 -7.24 15.66 6.17
C ASP A 46 -5.85 15.05 5.89
N LEU A 47 -5.77 13.82 5.35
CA LEU A 47 -4.47 13.18 5.05
C LEU A 47 -3.88 13.67 3.72
N ASN A 48 -4.71 13.85 2.70
CA ASN A 48 -4.32 14.33 1.37
C ASN A 48 -5.56 14.84 0.60
N GLU A 49 -5.49 16.04 0.02
CA GLU A 49 -6.64 16.67 -0.65
C GLU A 49 -7.10 15.96 -1.93
N GLU A 50 -6.19 15.24 -2.61
CA GLU A 50 -6.45 14.52 -3.87
C GLU A 50 -6.91 13.07 -3.63
N ALA A 51 -6.88 12.59 -2.39
CA ALA A 51 -7.18 11.19 -2.10
C ALA A 51 -8.68 10.92 -2.04
N SER A 52 -9.14 10.00 -2.90
CA SER A 52 -10.52 9.54 -2.97
C SER A 52 -10.91 8.57 -1.85
N LEU A 53 -9.92 7.89 -1.26
CA LEU A 53 -10.07 7.12 -0.04
C LEU A 53 -8.99 7.52 0.96
N GLN A 54 -9.40 7.78 2.20
CA GLN A 54 -8.50 8.17 3.29
C GLN A 54 -9.01 7.59 4.60
N TYR A 55 -8.21 6.70 5.19
CA TYR A 55 -8.54 6.04 6.44
C TYR A 55 -7.31 5.98 7.33
N GLY A 56 -7.52 6.07 8.63
CA GLY A 56 -6.42 5.98 9.56
C GLY A 56 -6.85 5.84 11.01
N ASN A 57 -5.85 5.72 11.87
CA ASN A 57 -6.02 5.72 13.30
C ASN A 57 -4.85 6.46 13.95
N GLY A 58 -5.13 7.65 14.49
CA GLY A 58 -4.12 8.53 15.08
C GLY A 58 -3.43 7.94 16.32
N LEU A 59 -4.11 7.08 17.10
CA LEU A 59 -3.51 6.40 18.25
C LEU A 59 -2.57 5.27 17.80
N GLN A 60 -2.98 4.53 16.77
CA GLN A 60 -2.21 3.44 16.20
C GLN A 60 -1.11 3.91 15.25
N GLU A 61 -1.16 5.16 14.82
CA GLU A 61 -0.33 5.80 13.79
C GLU A 61 -0.23 4.92 12.54
N PHE A 62 -1.39 4.46 12.05
CA PHE A 62 -1.51 3.61 10.89
C PHE A 62 -2.57 4.18 9.94
N TYR A 63 -2.20 4.36 8.68
CA TYR A 63 -2.97 5.11 7.70
C TYR A 63 -2.91 4.45 6.32
N ILE A 64 -3.92 4.71 5.51
CA ILE A 64 -3.97 4.37 4.10
C ILE A 64 -4.72 5.46 3.32
N ILE A 65 -4.18 5.80 2.16
CA ILE A 65 -4.88 6.59 1.15
C ILE A 65 -4.89 5.87 -0.20
N VAL A 66 -5.90 6.20 -1.00
CA VAL A 66 -5.93 5.92 -2.44
C VAL A 66 -6.09 7.25 -3.17
N ILE A 67 -5.20 7.53 -4.10
CA ILE A 67 -5.37 8.58 -5.11
C ILE A 67 -5.59 7.87 -6.43
N ASP A 68 -6.67 8.21 -7.13
CA ASP A 68 -6.97 7.72 -8.46
C ASP A 68 -6.91 8.86 -9.47
N GLU A 69 -6.33 8.59 -10.62
CA GLU A 69 -6.20 9.56 -11.70
C GLU A 69 -6.56 8.90 -13.02
N THR A 70 -7.34 9.58 -13.86
CA THR A 70 -7.65 9.07 -15.20
C THR A 70 -6.38 9.08 -16.07
N LYS A 71 -6.21 8.06 -16.92
CA LYS A 71 -5.12 8.03 -17.91
C LYS A 71 -5.21 9.23 -18.88
N GLN A 72 -6.42 9.74 -19.10
CA GLN A 72 -6.66 10.94 -19.92
C GLN A 72 -6.13 12.21 -19.24
N SER A 73 -6.37 12.41 -17.93
CA SER A 73 -5.81 13.51 -17.15
C SER A 73 -4.28 13.52 -17.23
N TRP A 74 -3.66 12.36 -16.97
CA TRP A 74 -2.20 12.22 -17.07
C TRP A 74 -1.70 12.57 -18.48
N LYS A 75 -2.38 12.06 -19.52
CA LYS A 75 -2.04 12.37 -20.90
C LYS A 75 -2.11 13.87 -21.20
N GLU A 76 -3.17 14.54 -20.77
CA GLU A 76 -3.35 15.98 -20.95
C GLU A 76 -2.25 16.77 -20.23
N ALA A 77 -1.91 16.39 -19.00
CA ALA A 77 -0.82 17.00 -18.25
C ALA A 77 0.53 16.85 -18.94
N VAL A 78 0.84 15.66 -19.47
CA VAL A 78 2.07 15.39 -20.22
C VAL A 78 2.10 16.17 -21.54
N ASP A 79 1.01 16.18 -22.30
CA ASP A 79 0.93 16.91 -23.57
C ASP A 79 1.09 18.43 -23.36
N GLN A 80 0.52 18.96 -22.28
CA GLN A 80 0.51 20.40 -22.00
C GLN A 80 1.80 20.89 -21.34
N TYR A 81 2.36 20.13 -20.40
CA TYR A 81 3.44 20.58 -19.53
C TYR A 81 4.70 19.72 -19.59
N GLY A 82 4.64 18.53 -20.19
CA GLY A 82 5.74 17.56 -20.19
C GLY A 82 7.04 18.14 -20.73
N ALA A 83 7.00 18.82 -21.88
CA ALA A 83 8.19 19.43 -22.48
C ALA A 83 8.86 20.51 -21.61
N ILE A 84 8.11 21.13 -20.68
CA ILE A 84 8.59 22.18 -19.78
C ILE A 84 9.15 21.57 -18.48
N ILE A 85 8.46 20.56 -17.94
CA ILE A 85 8.80 19.93 -16.67
C ILE A 85 9.94 18.92 -16.86
N ASP A 86 9.75 17.99 -17.79
CA ASP A 86 10.71 16.95 -18.13
C ASP A 86 10.34 16.37 -19.51
N SER A 87 11.14 16.71 -20.53
CA SER A 87 10.92 16.29 -21.92
C SER A 87 10.92 14.77 -22.16
N THR A 88 11.29 13.97 -21.15
CA THR A 88 11.24 12.51 -21.20
C THR A 88 9.90 11.93 -20.77
N LEU A 89 8.99 12.76 -20.24
CA LEU A 89 7.65 12.33 -19.82
C LEU A 89 6.84 11.80 -21.00
N THR A 90 6.16 10.68 -20.75
CA THR A 90 5.23 10.03 -21.69
C THR A 90 3.92 9.70 -20.99
N ASN A 91 2.87 9.37 -21.75
CA ASN A 91 1.60 8.90 -21.20
C ASN A 91 1.64 7.46 -20.64
N SER A 92 2.82 6.82 -20.56
CA SER A 92 2.96 5.45 -20.08
C SER A 92 2.82 5.34 -18.56
N PHE A 93 2.39 4.18 -18.09
CA PHE A 93 2.33 3.86 -16.66
C PHE A 93 3.71 3.94 -15.98
N GLU A 94 4.77 3.57 -16.69
CA GLU A 94 6.14 3.71 -16.18
C GLU A 94 6.52 5.18 -15.96
N SER A 95 6.24 6.04 -16.93
CA SER A 95 6.52 7.47 -16.81
C SER A 95 5.72 8.12 -15.68
N TYR A 96 4.45 7.76 -15.55
CA TYR A 96 3.58 8.19 -14.46
C TYR A 96 4.17 7.86 -13.08
N ARG A 97 4.48 6.57 -12.86
CA ARG A 97 5.09 6.08 -11.61
C ARG A 97 6.43 6.75 -11.33
N ASN A 98 7.31 6.85 -12.33
CA ASN A 98 8.64 7.42 -12.15
C ASN A 98 8.58 8.91 -11.79
N TYR A 99 7.69 9.67 -12.43
CA TYR A 99 7.47 11.08 -12.11
C TYR A 99 7.02 11.28 -10.67
N LEU A 100 5.96 10.57 -10.25
CA LEU A 100 5.43 10.67 -8.88
C LEU A 100 6.42 10.18 -7.82
N MET A 101 7.18 9.13 -8.12
CA MET A 101 8.25 8.69 -7.24
C MET A 101 9.42 9.67 -7.14
N GLY A 102 9.66 10.47 -8.19
CA GLY A 102 10.58 11.60 -8.16
C GLY A 102 10.16 12.62 -7.12
N GLY A 103 8.92 13.13 -7.22
CA GLY A 103 8.36 14.06 -6.24
C GLY A 103 8.31 13.47 -4.82
N PHE A 104 7.94 12.19 -4.68
CA PHE A 104 7.95 11.52 -3.39
C PHE A 104 9.35 11.48 -2.75
N LYS A 105 10.40 11.20 -3.54
CA LYS A 105 11.79 11.18 -3.06
C LYS A 105 12.27 12.53 -2.54
N GLU A 106 11.83 13.62 -3.15
CA GLU A 106 12.18 14.97 -2.71
C GLU A 106 11.60 15.31 -1.34
N ASN A 107 10.46 14.71 -0.99
CA ASN A 107 9.74 14.97 0.26
C ASN A 107 10.08 13.99 1.40
N VAL A 108 10.76 12.87 1.12
CA VAL A 108 11.16 11.87 2.11
C VAL A 108 12.68 11.88 2.27
N VAL A 109 13.17 12.49 3.36
CA VAL A 109 14.61 12.62 3.62
C VAL A 109 15.19 11.39 4.31
N ASN A 110 16.50 11.17 4.18
CA ASN A 110 17.21 10.01 4.74
C ASN A 110 16.56 8.66 4.39
N SER A 111 15.99 8.60 3.19
CA SER A 111 15.20 7.48 2.72
C SER A 111 16.08 6.28 2.34
N ASN A 112 15.68 5.09 2.81
CA ASN A 112 16.09 3.81 2.25
C ASN A 112 14.93 3.26 1.40
N PHE A 113 15.06 3.40 0.09
CA PHE A 113 14.17 2.77 -0.87
C PHE A 113 14.60 1.32 -1.06
N LYS A 114 13.78 0.38 -0.56
CA LYS A 114 13.95 -1.01 -0.97
C LYS A 114 13.50 -1.16 -2.43
N ASN A 115 14.02 -2.19 -3.09
CA ASN A 115 13.78 -2.50 -4.50
C ASN A 115 12.33 -2.31 -4.93
N THR A 116 12.13 -1.69 -6.10
CA THR A 116 10.84 -1.74 -6.80
C THR A 116 10.52 -3.19 -7.11
N THR A 117 9.36 -3.67 -6.67
CA THR A 117 8.90 -5.03 -6.94
C THR A 117 7.71 -4.99 -7.88
N PRO A 118 7.80 -5.55 -9.11
CA PRO A 118 6.64 -5.76 -9.96
C PRO A 118 5.66 -6.71 -9.24
N ILE A 119 4.39 -6.36 -9.24
CA ILE A 119 3.33 -7.17 -8.62
C ILE A 119 2.12 -7.26 -9.55
N THR A 120 1.25 -8.22 -9.27
CA THR A 120 -0.05 -8.35 -9.93
C THR A 120 -1.13 -8.37 -8.86
N ILE A 121 -2.08 -7.44 -8.94
CA ILE A 121 -3.23 -7.35 -8.03
C ILE A 121 -4.48 -7.57 -8.85
N ASN A 122 -5.19 -8.68 -8.63
CA ASN A 122 -6.44 -8.98 -9.35
C ASN A 122 -6.33 -8.83 -10.88
N ASN A 123 -5.24 -9.36 -11.46
CA ASN A 123 -4.86 -9.27 -12.89
C ASN A 123 -4.46 -7.88 -13.40
N MET A 124 -4.36 -6.88 -12.53
CA MET A 124 -3.81 -5.56 -12.87
C MET A 124 -2.30 -5.54 -12.63
N ASN A 125 -1.57 -4.90 -13.54
CA ASN A 125 -0.14 -4.67 -13.38
C ASN A 125 0.10 -3.63 -12.29
N GLY A 126 1.12 -3.84 -11.46
CA GLY A 126 1.49 -2.87 -10.44
C GLY A 126 2.95 -2.92 -10.06
N TYR A 127 3.35 -1.93 -9.27
CA TYR A 127 4.70 -1.83 -8.71
C TYR A 127 4.62 -1.40 -7.25
N LEU A 128 5.33 -2.13 -6.39
CA LEU A 128 5.46 -1.85 -4.97
C LEU A 128 6.80 -1.19 -4.66
N TYR A 129 6.75 -0.19 -3.80
CA TYR A 129 7.88 0.42 -3.12
C TYR A 129 7.71 0.27 -1.60
N GLU A 130 8.69 -0.33 -0.96
CA GLU A 130 8.86 -0.24 0.48
C GLU A 130 9.87 0.85 0.80
N VAL A 131 9.44 1.89 1.51
CA VAL A 131 10.30 3.05 1.81
C VAL A 131 10.37 3.26 3.31
N GLU A 132 11.57 3.35 3.85
CA GLU A 132 11.80 3.84 5.20
C GLU A 132 12.47 5.20 5.09
N GLY A 133 11.94 6.24 5.75
CA GLY A 133 12.53 7.57 5.67
C GLY A 133 11.94 8.52 6.70
N LYS A 134 12.35 9.79 6.65
CA LYS A 134 11.87 10.82 7.56
C LYS A 134 10.94 11.79 6.84
N VAL A 135 9.80 12.07 7.46
CA VAL A 135 8.86 13.12 7.07
C VAL A 135 8.59 13.98 8.29
N SER A 136 8.81 15.29 8.18
CA SER A 136 8.65 16.24 9.29
C SER A 136 9.36 15.81 10.59
N GLY A 137 10.52 15.15 10.47
CA GLY A 137 11.33 14.65 11.59
C GLY A 137 10.99 13.24 12.08
N SER A 138 9.81 12.71 11.76
CA SER A 138 9.36 11.37 12.19
C SER A 138 9.90 10.28 11.27
N ASP A 139 10.35 9.15 11.84
CA ASP A 139 10.76 7.97 11.09
C ASP A 139 9.53 7.16 10.67
N ILE A 140 9.27 7.11 9.37
CA ILE A 140 8.08 6.51 8.77
C ILE A 140 8.47 5.34 7.88
N TYR A 141 7.63 4.32 7.87
CA TYR A 141 7.64 3.24 6.88
C TYR A 141 6.41 3.37 5.98
N PHE A 142 6.65 3.44 4.68
CA PHE A 142 5.64 3.47 3.62
C PHE A 142 5.60 2.14 2.87
N TYR A 143 4.39 1.71 2.57
CA TYR A 143 4.07 0.64 1.63
C TYR A 143 3.27 1.27 0.49
N TYR A 144 3.98 1.64 -0.57
CA TYR A 144 3.49 2.48 -1.64
C TYR A 144 3.39 1.70 -2.95
N THR A 145 2.17 1.50 -3.41
CA THR A 145 1.85 0.69 -4.58
C THR A 145 1.24 1.54 -5.69
N PHE A 146 1.72 1.36 -6.90
CA PHE A 146 1.09 1.88 -8.11
C PHE A 146 0.38 0.74 -8.83
N ILE A 147 -0.83 0.98 -9.31
CA ILE A 147 -1.63 0.00 -10.05
C ILE A 147 -2.08 0.63 -11.37
N GLU A 148 -1.90 -0.11 -12.46
CA GLU A 148 -2.46 0.23 -13.75
C GLU A 148 -3.83 -0.43 -13.91
N GLY A 149 -4.88 0.35 -13.72
CA GLY A 149 -6.24 -0.04 -14.07
C GLY A 149 -6.52 0.13 -15.56
N LYS A 150 -7.79 -0.04 -15.94
CA LYS A 150 -8.22 0.07 -17.33
C LYS A 150 -8.12 1.52 -17.83
N GLU A 151 -8.85 2.42 -17.19
CA GLU A 151 -8.94 3.84 -17.56
C GLU A 151 -8.26 4.77 -16.54
N HIS A 152 -7.79 4.20 -15.42
CA HIS A 152 -7.19 4.95 -14.32
C HIS A 152 -5.83 4.38 -13.93
N PHE A 153 -5.00 5.24 -13.36
CA PHE A 153 -3.88 4.84 -12.52
C PHE A 153 -4.26 5.04 -11.05
N TYR A 154 -3.77 4.15 -10.19
CA TYR A 154 -4.02 4.21 -8.76
C TYR A 154 -2.72 4.25 -7.97
N GLN A 155 -2.68 5.11 -6.96
CA GLN A 155 -1.67 5.19 -5.93
C GLN A 155 -2.27 4.69 -4.62
N LEU A 156 -1.82 3.54 -4.12
CA LEU A 156 -2.19 3.03 -2.81
C LEU A 156 -1.01 3.26 -1.88
N MET A 157 -1.16 4.18 -0.94
CA MET A 157 -0.10 4.50 0.02
C MET A 157 -0.60 4.22 1.42
N SER A 158 0.00 3.23 2.08
CA SER A 158 -0.19 3.00 3.51
C SER A 158 1.10 3.27 4.26
N TRP A 159 1.00 3.83 5.46
CA TRP A 159 2.17 4.16 6.25
C TRP A 159 1.94 4.04 7.76
N THR A 160 3.05 3.87 8.47
CA THR A 160 3.12 3.81 9.92
C THR A 160 4.49 4.31 10.40
N MET A 161 4.64 4.56 11.70
CA MET A 161 5.96 4.72 12.31
C MET A 161 6.87 3.54 11.99
N LYS A 162 8.16 3.81 11.72
CA LYS A 162 9.13 2.81 11.28
C LYS A 162 9.26 1.64 12.26
N ASP A 163 9.21 1.90 13.56
CA ASP A 163 9.27 0.89 14.62
C ASP A 163 8.02 0.00 14.70
N ARG A 164 6.92 0.39 14.05
CA ARG A 164 5.67 -0.37 13.93
C ARG A 164 5.53 -1.10 12.60
N LYS A 165 6.55 -1.04 11.74
CA LYS A 165 6.57 -1.75 10.44
C LYS A 165 6.18 -3.21 10.59
N ASP A 166 6.86 -3.95 11.46
CA ASP A 166 6.66 -5.40 11.60
C ASP A 166 5.25 -5.73 12.14
N LYS A 167 4.64 -4.81 12.89
CA LYS A 167 3.27 -4.94 13.38
C LYS A 167 2.23 -4.81 12.26
N TYR A 168 2.41 -3.85 11.35
CA TYR A 168 1.36 -3.49 10.38
C TYR A 168 1.65 -3.96 8.95
N LYS A 169 2.84 -4.45 8.63
CA LYS A 169 3.20 -4.85 7.26
C LYS A 169 2.25 -5.90 6.68
N GLU A 170 1.85 -6.91 7.46
CA GLU A 170 0.88 -7.92 7.00
C GLU A 170 -0.48 -7.30 6.67
N GLN A 171 -0.93 -6.33 7.48
CA GLN A 171 -2.19 -5.61 7.23
C GLN A 171 -2.10 -4.70 6.00
N MET A 172 -0.96 -4.03 5.78
CA MET A 172 -0.70 -3.25 4.57
C MET A 172 -0.78 -4.12 3.31
N VAL A 173 -0.12 -5.29 3.33
CA VAL A 173 -0.16 -6.27 2.24
C VAL A 173 -1.60 -6.74 1.99
N ALA A 174 -2.36 -7.04 3.06
CA ALA A 174 -3.74 -7.49 2.95
C ALA A 174 -4.65 -6.43 2.33
N MET A 175 -4.54 -5.16 2.76
CA MET A 175 -5.29 -4.05 2.15
C MET A 175 -4.94 -3.89 0.68
N THR A 176 -3.65 -3.84 0.33
CA THR A 176 -3.21 -3.71 -1.08
C THR A 176 -3.72 -4.85 -1.95
N ASN A 177 -3.65 -6.10 -1.50
CA ASN A 177 -4.11 -7.26 -2.27
C ASN A 177 -5.64 -7.33 -2.41
N SER A 178 -6.39 -6.67 -1.52
CA SER A 178 -7.85 -6.60 -1.60
C SER A 178 -8.36 -5.62 -2.65
N PHE A 179 -7.50 -4.73 -3.16
CA PHE A 179 -7.88 -3.73 -4.13
C PHE A 179 -8.38 -4.35 -5.44
N ALA A 180 -9.54 -3.95 -5.91
CA ALA A 180 -10.09 -4.37 -7.19
C ALA A 180 -10.81 -3.21 -7.89
N GLU A 181 -10.49 -2.99 -9.16
CA GLU A 181 -11.33 -2.17 -10.05
C GLU A 181 -12.67 -2.89 -10.29
N ILE A 182 -13.76 -2.13 -10.38
CA ILE A 182 -15.15 -2.62 -10.54
C ILE A 182 -15.60 -2.53 -12.00
#